data_AF-A0AA36IBV0-F1
#
_entry.id   AF-A0AA36IBV0-F1
#
_cell.length_a   1.000
_cell.length_b   1.000
_cell.length_c   1.000
_cell.angle_alpha   90.00
_cell.angle_beta   90.00
_cell.angle_gamma   90.00
#
_symmetry.space_group_name_H-M   'P 1'
#
loop_
_entity.id
_entity.type
_entity.pdbx_description
1 polymer ?
#
loop_
_entity_poly.entity_id
_entity_poly.type
_entity_poly.pdbx_seq_one_letter_code
_entity_poly.pdbx_strand_id
1 'polypeptide(L)'
;MLARRQCRLLVTKGLRQLKFCSVELRPPGGYASDEKAHSFRMYIHRTVEKDQRVRMSPWGDAAIRNSLQALATAPKAVSFEVERIKSSEEEVHLVFESAGSSPWQEYLENRIMNTKRLAVTADTQAVKLARDLVSMLQAAAKDEQAVQAFAFWDDDAALVALAKGVAAVSSLYPFKRLTCVANVVNPMDDPRGRLFVYATFGEPVEPLPKSGQVFHAYPPGSKADPAVLKRFYASVEDRLHQGSHVHMLCLGTDAIMHSIRALCLVKGFTADLVVQWAPGIKGEGAGSASQSKASQVPRAVRLKATRGQTWEEFNATDFSKTSLRKVKSTTEVGKLAYAAVAEVRQHEAVAIHCFSDDKAAVTVAMKALAAVPTVTGGKKLVCVPSFGRAGPDQRPVLRLYAKRYRGQQPEQANPASG
;
A
#
# COMPACT_ATOMS: atom_id res chain seq x y z
N MET A 1 -16.15 33.61 -11.63
CA MET A 1 -15.77 32.33 -11.00
C MET A 1 -16.77 31.30 -11.48
N LEU A 2 -16.33 30.23 -12.13
CA LEU A 2 -17.24 29.17 -12.58
C LEU A 2 -17.39 28.15 -11.45
N ALA A 3 -18.55 28.14 -10.80
CA ALA A 3 -18.91 27.12 -9.82
C ALA A 3 -19.93 26.19 -10.48
N ARG A 4 -19.63 24.89 -10.51
CA ARG A 4 -20.56 23.88 -11.02
C ARG A 4 -21.06 23.05 -9.85
N ARG A 5 -22.38 22.96 -9.68
CA ARG A 5 -22.99 22.06 -8.69
C ARG A 5 -23.12 20.67 -9.31
N GLN A 6 -22.59 19.66 -8.63
CA GLN A 6 -22.76 18.27 -9.00
C GLN A 6 -23.36 17.53 -7.80
N CYS A 7 -24.58 17.00 -7.97
CA CYS A 7 -25.16 16.09 -7.00
C CYS A 7 -24.63 14.68 -7.29
N ARG A 8 -23.82 14.12 -6.39
CA ARG A 8 -23.44 12.70 -6.44
C ARG A 8 -24.27 11.93 -5.43
N LEU A 9 -24.82 10.80 -5.86
CA LEU A 9 -25.42 9.81 -4.98
C LEU A 9 -24.29 8.92 -4.45
N LEU A 10 -23.98 9.04 -3.16
CA LEU A 10 -23.12 8.08 -2.47
C LEU A 10 -24.02 6.96 -1.95
N VAL A 11 -23.85 5.76 -2.49
CA VAL A 11 -24.52 4.55 -2.01
C VAL A 11 -23.55 3.83 -1.08
N THR A 12 -23.60 4.16 0.21
CA THR A 12 -22.93 3.38 1.25
C THR A 12 -23.83 2.21 1.66
N LYS A 13 -23.32 0.98 1.57
CA LYS A 13 -24.06 -0.25 1.90
C LYS A 13 -24.70 -0.14 3.29
N GLY A 14 -26.02 -0.18 3.36
CA GLY A 14 -26.78 -0.31 4.62
C GLY A 14 -27.23 0.99 5.31
N LEU A 15 -26.90 2.18 4.79
CA LEU A 15 -27.37 3.46 5.34
C LEU A 15 -28.23 4.23 4.33
N ARG A 16 -29.19 5.03 4.82
CA ARG A 16 -30.03 5.92 4.01
C ARG A 16 -29.15 6.72 3.03
N GLN A 17 -29.56 6.78 1.76
CA GLN A 17 -28.87 7.58 0.73
C GLN A 17 -28.83 9.05 1.16
N LEU A 18 -27.67 9.50 1.66
CA LEU A 18 -27.42 10.91 1.88
C LEU A 18 -26.97 11.52 0.55
N LYS A 19 -27.82 12.35 -0.05
CA LYS A 19 -27.44 13.17 -1.21
C LYS A 19 -26.52 14.28 -0.70
N PHE A 20 -25.21 14.14 -0.95
CA PHE A 20 -24.28 15.24 -0.73
C PHE A 20 -24.22 16.10 -1.99
N CYS A 21 -24.50 17.40 -1.84
CA CYS A 21 -24.19 18.37 -2.88
C CYS A 21 -22.69 18.66 -2.84
N SER A 22 -21.99 18.35 -3.94
CA SER A 22 -20.61 18.77 -4.14
C SER A 22 -20.56 19.99 -5.05
N VAL A 23 -19.69 20.94 -4.72
CA VAL A 23 -19.41 22.12 -5.52
C VAL A 23 -18.01 21.99 -6.09
N GLU A 24 -17.91 22.01 -7.42
CA GLU A 24 -16.63 22.00 -8.12
C GLU A 24 -16.19 23.44 -8.38
N LEU A 25 -14.94 23.75 -7.99
CA LEU A 25 -14.36 25.08 -8.05
C LEU A 25 -13.00 25.09 -8.74
N ARG A 26 -12.72 26.19 -9.44
CA ARG A 26 -11.41 26.51 -10.00
C ARG A 26 -10.79 27.66 -9.20
N PRO A 27 -9.81 27.38 -8.34
CA PRO A 27 -9.14 28.39 -7.53
C PRO A 27 -8.44 29.45 -8.40
N PRO A 28 -8.39 30.71 -7.96
CA PRO A 28 -7.72 31.78 -8.70
C PRO A 28 -6.20 31.54 -8.78
N GLY A 29 -5.63 31.62 -9.99
CA GLY A 29 -4.18 31.50 -10.24
C GLY A 29 -3.41 32.82 -10.11
N GLY A 30 -2.17 32.87 -10.61
CA GLY A 30 -1.23 33.98 -10.37
C GLY A 30 -1.64 35.33 -10.97
N TYR A 31 -2.46 35.34 -12.01
CA TYR A 31 -2.98 36.57 -12.64
C TYR A 31 -4.27 37.09 -12.00
N ALA A 32 -4.75 36.49 -10.92
CA ALA A 32 -5.94 36.95 -10.23
C ALA A 32 -5.63 38.13 -9.30
N SER A 33 -6.54 39.11 -9.24
CA SER A 33 -6.47 40.17 -8.24
C SER A 33 -6.69 39.63 -6.82
N ASP A 34 -6.20 40.36 -5.82
CA ASP A 34 -6.42 40.04 -4.41
C ASP A 34 -7.90 39.99 -4.05
N GLU A 35 -8.72 40.87 -4.65
CA GLU A 35 -10.17 40.87 -4.49
C GLU A 35 -10.80 39.55 -4.98
N LYS A 36 -10.30 38.99 -6.09
CA LYS A 36 -10.76 37.71 -6.62
C LYS A 36 -10.32 36.54 -5.74
N ALA A 37 -9.11 36.60 -5.18
CA ALA A 37 -8.63 35.63 -4.19
C ALA A 37 -9.44 35.70 -2.89
N HIS A 38 -9.74 36.90 -2.40
CA HIS A 38 -10.59 37.12 -1.23
C HIS A 38 -12.03 36.60 -1.47
N SER A 39 -12.62 36.95 -2.61
CA SER A 39 -13.96 36.47 -3.00
C SER A 39 -14.04 34.95 -3.07
N PHE A 40 -12.96 34.29 -3.53
CA PHE A 40 -12.83 32.84 -3.50
C PHE A 40 -12.84 32.27 -2.08
N ARG A 41 -12.04 32.84 -1.17
CA ARG A 41 -12.05 32.42 0.25
C ARG A 41 -13.45 32.57 0.87
N MET A 42 -14.11 33.71 0.67
CA MET A 42 -15.47 33.96 1.18
C MET A 42 -16.52 33.03 0.56
N TYR A 43 -16.32 32.55 -0.67
CA TYR A 43 -17.19 31.54 -1.27
C TYR A 43 -17.01 30.17 -0.59
N ILE A 44 -15.76 29.76 -0.34
CA ILE A 44 -15.44 28.52 0.38
C ILE A 44 -16.05 28.55 1.78
N HIS A 45 -15.87 29.65 2.52
CA HIS A 45 -16.43 29.81 3.86
C HIS A 45 -17.95 29.57 3.88
N ARG A 46 -18.69 30.26 3.02
CA ARG A 46 -20.15 30.10 2.89
C ARG A 46 -20.57 28.70 2.45
N THR A 47 -19.73 28.00 1.70
CA THR A 47 -20.00 26.62 1.25
C THR A 47 -19.81 25.63 2.39
N VAL A 48 -18.75 25.82 3.19
CA VAL A 48 -18.42 25.02 4.38
C VAL A 48 -19.45 25.24 5.50
N GLU A 49 -19.90 26.47 5.72
CA GLU A 49 -20.97 26.77 6.70
C GLU A 49 -22.27 26.01 6.41
N LYS A 50 -22.55 25.77 5.14
CA LYS A 50 -23.72 25.00 4.66
C LYS A 50 -23.47 23.50 4.63
N ASP A 51 -22.35 23.03 5.19
CA ASP A 51 -21.91 21.63 5.20
C ASP A 51 -21.89 20.98 3.79
N GLN A 52 -21.63 21.79 2.77
CA GLN A 52 -21.49 21.32 1.39
C GLN A 52 -20.06 20.85 1.14
N ARG A 53 -19.91 19.78 0.36
CA ARG A 53 -18.60 19.31 -0.05
C ARG A 53 -18.03 20.21 -1.14
N VAL A 54 -16.74 20.50 -1.05
CA VAL A 54 -15.98 21.29 -2.00
C VAL A 54 -14.97 20.39 -2.69
N ARG A 55 -14.93 20.43 -4.02
CA ARG A 55 -13.87 19.86 -4.84
C ARG A 55 -13.16 21.00 -5.58
N MET A 56 -11.87 21.18 -5.35
CA MET A 56 -11.06 22.21 -5.98
C MET A 56 -9.98 21.58 -6.84
N SER A 57 -9.85 22.05 -8.07
CA SER A 57 -8.78 21.64 -8.99
C SER A 57 -7.90 22.85 -9.27
N PRO A 58 -6.93 23.19 -8.40
CA PRO A 58 -6.00 24.30 -8.64
C PRO A 58 -5.01 24.02 -9.77
N TRP A 59 -4.83 25.03 -10.64
CA TRP A 59 -3.86 25.01 -11.73
C TRP A 59 -2.77 26.07 -11.45
N GLY A 60 -1.54 25.60 -11.27
CA GLY A 60 -0.40 26.43 -10.91
C GLY A 60 -0.29 26.75 -9.41
N ASP A 61 0.88 27.27 -9.05
CA ASP A 61 1.33 27.42 -7.66
C ASP A 61 0.46 28.39 -6.84
N ALA A 62 0.10 29.54 -7.41
CA ALA A 62 -0.79 30.51 -6.75
C ALA A 62 -2.20 29.93 -6.48
N ALA A 63 -2.72 29.10 -7.37
CA ALA A 63 -4.02 28.45 -7.18
C ALA A 63 -3.96 27.41 -6.06
N ILE A 64 -2.87 26.64 -5.97
CA ILE A 64 -2.61 25.69 -4.88
C ILE A 64 -2.59 26.43 -3.54
N ARG A 65 -1.80 27.52 -3.46
CA ARG A 65 -1.73 28.37 -2.27
C ARG A 65 -3.12 28.89 -1.87
N ASN A 66 -3.83 29.53 -2.79
CA ASN A 66 -5.15 30.11 -2.52
C ASN A 66 -6.15 29.03 -2.05
N SER A 67 -6.01 27.79 -2.50
CA SER A 67 -6.83 26.66 -2.05
C SER A 67 -6.54 26.27 -0.60
N LEU A 68 -5.26 26.10 -0.26
CA LEU A 68 -4.83 25.81 1.11
C LEU A 68 -5.22 26.94 2.06
N GLN A 69 -4.99 28.20 1.68
CA GLN A 69 -5.36 29.35 2.50
C GLN A 69 -6.88 29.43 2.72
N ALA A 70 -7.68 29.15 1.70
CA ALA A 70 -9.15 29.13 1.84
C ALA A 70 -9.64 28.03 2.78
N LEU A 71 -9.04 26.84 2.73
CA LEU A 71 -9.34 25.74 3.66
C LEU A 71 -8.87 26.07 5.08
N ALA A 72 -7.68 26.63 5.23
CA ALA A 72 -7.06 26.91 6.52
C ALA A 72 -7.74 28.03 7.31
N THR A 73 -8.43 28.95 6.62
CA THR A 73 -9.14 30.09 7.22
C THR A 73 -10.65 29.86 7.30
N ALA A 74 -11.13 28.67 6.94
CA ALA A 74 -12.56 28.36 6.98
C ALA A 74 -13.11 28.45 8.42
N PRO A 75 -14.39 28.82 8.59
CA PRO A 75 -15.01 28.96 9.91
C PRO A 75 -15.16 27.63 10.67
N LYS A 76 -15.01 26.50 9.98
CA LYS A 76 -14.99 25.15 10.53
C LYS A 76 -13.69 24.45 10.12
N ALA A 77 -13.25 23.46 10.89
CA ALA A 77 -12.17 22.56 10.52
C ALA A 77 -12.61 21.69 9.33
N VAL A 78 -12.08 21.98 8.14
CA VAL A 78 -12.40 21.21 6.93
C VAL A 78 -11.43 20.04 6.80
N SER A 79 -11.95 18.83 6.88
CA SER A 79 -11.21 17.62 6.52
C SER A 79 -11.20 17.47 5.00
N PHE A 80 -10.03 17.33 4.41
CA PHE A 80 -9.86 17.19 2.97
C PHE A 80 -8.81 16.14 2.60
N GLU A 81 -8.96 15.59 1.41
CA GLU A 81 -8.01 14.70 0.75
C GLU A 81 -7.32 15.48 -0.37
N VAL A 82 -6.05 15.16 -0.64
CA VAL A 82 -5.30 15.74 -1.76
C VAL A 82 -4.82 14.62 -2.66
N GLU A 83 -5.27 14.64 -3.90
CA GLU A 83 -4.92 13.66 -4.92
C GLU A 83 -4.11 14.30 -6.04
N ARG A 84 -3.20 13.51 -6.62
CA ARG A 84 -2.51 13.86 -7.87
C ARG A 84 -3.26 13.22 -9.02
N ILE A 85 -3.80 14.04 -9.92
CA ILE A 85 -4.49 13.56 -11.12
C ILE A 85 -3.64 13.91 -12.34
N LYS A 86 -3.42 12.92 -13.21
CA LYS A 86 -2.83 13.13 -14.53
C LYS A 86 -3.93 13.56 -15.49
N SER A 87 -3.91 14.81 -15.96
CA SER A 87 -4.85 15.31 -16.99
C SER A 87 -4.38 14.96 -18.41
N SER A 88 -3.07 14.91 -18.63
CA SER A 88 -2.42 14.56 -19.89
C SER A 88 -1.11 13.80 -19.61
N GLU A 89 -0.37 13.41 -20.65
CA GLU A 89 0.91 12.69 -20.48
C GLU A 89 1.94 13.50 -19.68
N GLU A 90 1.87 14.83 -19.73
CA GLU A 90 2.86 15.72 -19.11
C GLU A 90 2.34 16.50 -17.91
N GLU A 91 1.01 16.66 -17.76
CA GLU A 91 0.45 17.54 -16.75
C GLU A 91 -0.15 16.78 -15.56
N VAL A 92 0.45 16.99 -14.40
CA VAL A 92 -0.05 16.52 -13.10
C VAL A 92 -0.60 17.72 -12.35
N HIS A 93 -1.91 17.71 -12.08
CA HIS A 93 -2.54 18.73 -11.24
C HIS A 93 -3.01 18.11 -9.91
N LEU A 94 -3.15 18.98 -8.91
CA LEU A 94 -3.68 18.59 -7.60
C LEU A 94 -5.18 18.73 -7.60
N VAL A 95 -5.86 17.83 -6.89
CA VAL A 95 -7.27 17.97 -6.55
C VAL A 95 -7.41 17.90 -5.04
N PHE A 96 -8.09 18.90 -4.48
CA PHE A 96 -8.48 18.96 -3.08
C PHE A 96 -9.96 18.61 -2.99
N GLU A 97 -10.32 17.60 -2.21
CA GLU A 97 -11.70 17.20 -2.01
C GLU A 97 -12.02 17.17 -0.52
N SER A 98 -13.00 17.96 -0.07
CA SER A 98 -13.43 17.94 1.32
C SER A 98 -14.20 16.64 1.63
N ALA A 99 -13.76 15.92 2.66
CA ALA A 99 -14.45 14.75 3.19
C ALA A 99 -15.60 15.15 4.14
N GLY A 100 -15.43 16.25 4.88
CA GLY A 100 -16.40 16.77 5.84
C GLY A 100 -15.90 18.03 6.55
N SER A 101 -16.71 18.58 7.45
CA SER A 101 -16.31 19.70 8.31
C SER A 101 -16.80 19.50 9.75
N SER A 102 -16.07 20.06 10.71
CA SER A 102 -16.39 20.00 12.13
C SER A 102 -16.10 21.36 12.79
N PRO A 103 -16.79 21.73 13.89
CA PRO A 103 -16.41 22.89 14.68
C PRO A 103 -14.93 22.82 15.08
N TRP A 104 -14.24 23.97 15.05
CA TRP A 104 -12.82 24.02 15.40
C TRP A 104 -12.54 23.48 16.80
N GLN A 105 -13.34 23.88 17.79
CA GLN A 105 -13.19 23.43 19.17
C GLN A 105 -13.16 21.89 19.29
N GLU A 106 -14.12 21.21 18.68
CA GLU A 106 -14.20 19.75 18.66
C GLU A 106 -12.96 19.12 17.99
N TYR A 107 -12.49 19.71 16.89
CA TYR A 107 -11.28 19.22 16.22
C TYR A 107 -10.02 19.39 17.09
N LEU A 108 -9.85 20.56 17.71
CA LEU A 108 -8.68 20.88 18.53
C LEU A 108 -8.63 20.00 19.79
N GLU A 109 -9.77 19.79 20.46
CA GLU A 109 -9.89 18.94 21.66
C GLU A 109 -9.51 17.49 21.38
N ASN A 110 -9.83 16.97 20.19
CA ASN A 110 -9.63 15.56 19.85
C ASN A 110 -8.22 15.22 19.32
N ARG A 111 -7.44 16.18 18.77
CA ARG A 111 -6.27 15.82 17.93
C ARG A 111 -4.95 16.56 18.17
N ILE A 112 -4.80 17.39 19.22
CA ILE A 112 -3.62 18.29 19.35
C ILE A 112 -2.59 17.89 20.41
N MET A 113 -2.86 16.90 21.25
CA MET A 113 -1.88 16.48 22.25
C MET A 113 -0.81 15.56 21.61
N ASN A 114 0.46 15.96 21.64
CA ASN A 114 1.65 15.17 21.24
C ASN A 114 1.80 14.81 19.75
N THR A 115 1.61 15.78 18.85
CA THR A 115 1.91 15.61 17.43
C THR A 115 3.34 16.00 17.09
N LYS A 116 4.09 15.11 16.42
CA LYS A 116 5.40 15.45 15.86
C LYS A 116 5.24 16.48 14.73
N ARG A 117 6.21 17.40 14.59
CA ARG A 117 6.17 18.51 13.64
C ARG A 117 7.24 18.37 12.55
N LEU A 118 6.87 18.66 11.31
CA LEU A 118 7.74 18.75 10.14
C LEU A 118 7.72 20.18 9.60
N ALA A 119 8.87 20.85 9.59
CA ALA A 119 8.99 22.15 8.94
C ALA A 119 9.18 21.97 7.43
N VAL A 120 8.42 22.73 6.64
CA VAL A 120 8.47 22.75 5.18
C VAL A 120 8.99 24.12 4.73
N THR A 121 9.94 24.08 3.81
CA THR A 121 10.61 25.24 3.21
C THR A 121 10.50 25.15 1.70
N ALA A 122 10.86 26.21 0.97
CA ALA A 122 10.91 26.22 -0.49
C ALA A 122 11.77 25.07 -1.07
N ASP A 123 12.84 24.67 -0.39
CA ASP A 123 13.76 23.61 -0.81
C ASP A 123 13.27 22.19 -0.47
N THR A 124 12.15 22.08 0.27
CA THR A 124 11.64 20.78 0.68
C THR A 124 11.11 20.01 -0.52
N GLN A 125 11.79 18.92 -0.89
CA GLN A 125 11.32 18.03 -1.94
C GLN A 125 10.02 17.32 -1.52
N ALA A 126 8.97 17.43 -2.35
CA ALA A 126 7.66 16.82 -2.08
C ALA A 126 7.73 15.31 -1.76
N VAL A 127 8.57 14.55 -2.48
CA VAL A 127 8.72 13.11 -2.25
C VAL A 127 9.40 12.81 -0.91
N LYS A 128 10.33 13.67 -0.46
CA LYS A 128 10.96 13.54 0.85
C LYS A 128 9.93 13.79 1.95
N LEU A 129 9.20 14.89 1.87
CA LEU A 129 8.12 15.21 2.82
C LEU A 129 7.08 14.09 2.90
N ALA A 130 6.67 13.54 1.76
CA ALA A 130 5.72 12.42 1.72
C ALA A 130 6.25 11.17 2.46
N ARG A 131 7.54 10.84 2.29
CA ARG A 131 8.18 9.72 3.00
C ARG A 131 8.24 9.96 4.50
N ASP A 132 8.58 11.19 4.90
CA ASP A 132 8.66 11.57 6.31
C ASP A 132 7.27 11.49 6.96
N LEU A 133 6.24 12.04 6.29
CA LEU A 133 4.84 11.92 6.72
C LEU A 133 4.41 10.47 6.89
N VAL A 134 4.61 9.62 5.87
CA VAL A 134 4.29 8.18 5.96
C VAL A 134 5.03 7.53 7.12
N SER A 135 6.34 7.75 7.23
CA SER A 135 7.14 7.15 8.30
C SER A 135 6.65 7.55 9.69
N MET A 136 6.26 8.81 9.88
CA MET A 136 5.78 9.30 11.17
C MET A 136 4.37 8.78 11.48
N LEU A 137 3.48 8.74 10.48
CA LEU A 137 2.13 8.19 10.63
C LEU A 137 2.16 6.68 10.91
N GLN A 138 3.06 5.93 10.26
CA GLN A 138 3.23 4.50 10.53
C GLN A 138 3.82 4.20 11.91
N ALA A 139 4.59 5.14 12.47
CA ALA A 139 5.16 5.03 13.81
C ALA A 139 4.19 5.50 14.91
N ALA A 140 3.05 6.08 14.55
CA ALA A 140 2.04 6.49 15.50
C ALA A 140 1.36 5.27 16.14
N ALA A 141 1.06 5.36 17.43
CA ALA A 141 0.46 4.24 18.17
C ALA A 141 -1.01 4.00 17.77
N LYS A 142 -1.67 5.04 17.26
CA LYS A 142 -3.06 5.01 16.80
C LYS A 142 -3.14 5.71 15.45
N ASP A 143 -3.98 5.20 14.54
CA ASP A 143 -4.22 5.81 13.23
C ASP A 143 -4.76 7.25 13.33
N GLU A 144 -5.40 7.57 14.45
CA GLU A 144 -5.99 8.89 14.73
C GLU A 144 -4.96 9.97 15.09
N GLN A 145 -3.74 9.57 15.47
CA GLN A 145 -2.71 10.51 15.88
C GLN A 145 -2.21 11.30 14.66
N ALA A 146 -2.45 12.61 14.68
CA ALA A 146 -2.05 13.50 13.60
C ALA A 146 -0.54 13.74 13.58
N VAL A 147 0.00 13.85 12.37
CA VAL A 147 1.33 14.41 12.12
C VAL A 147 1.15 15.82 11.60
N GLN A 148 1.87 16.78 12.17
CA GLN A 148 1.84 18.16 11.73
C GLN A 148 2.96 18.42 10.73
N ALA A 149 2.63 18.98 9.57
CA ALA A 149 3.58 19.65 8.70
C ALA A 149 3.22 21.13 8.61
N PHE A 150 4.19 22.03 8.64
CA PHE A 150 3.92 23.47 8.58
C PHE A 150 4.87 24.20 7.66
N ALA A 151 4.39 25.29 7.08
CA ALA A 151 5.15 26.25 6.29
C ALA A 151 4.81 27.67 6.77
N PHE A 152 5.70 28.63 6.52
CA PHE A 152 5.37 30.03 6.77
C PHE A 152 4.28 30.49 5.79
N TRP A 153 3.35 31.31 6.30
CA TRP A 153 2.17 31.77 5.56
C TRP A 153 2.51 32.66 4.36
N ASP A 154 3.65 33.34 4.44
CA ASP A 154 4.21 34.24 3.43
C ASP A 154 5.18 33.54 2.44
N ASP A 155 5.48 32.25 2.64
CA ASP A 155 6.36 31.46 1.76
C ASP A 155 5.55 30.60 0.79
N ASP A 156 5.26 31.18 -0.37
CA ASP A 156 4.48 30.54 -1.45
C ASP A 156 5.08 29.20 -1.89
N ALA A 157 6.41 29.14 -2.03
CA ALA A 157 7.10 27.95 -2.50
C ALA A 157 7.02 26.82 -1.48
N ALA A 158 7.16 27.13 -0.19
CA ALA A 158 6.97 26.16 0.89
C ALA A 158 5.53 25.64 0.97
N LEU A 159 4.51 26.50 0.78
CA LEU A 159 3.10 26.08 0.75
C LEU A 159 2.80 25.13 -0.42
N VAL A 160 3.39 25.41 -1.58
CA VAL A 160 3.29 24.53 -2.76
C VAL A 160 4.00 23.20 -2.51
N ALA A 161 5.20 23.22 -1.92
CA ALA A 161 5.95 22.02 -1.54
C ALA A 161 5.16 21.17 -0.53
N LEU A 162 4.51 21.81 0.45
CA LEU A 162 3.63 21.18 1.42
C LEU A 162 2.45 20.48 0.74
N ALA A 163 1.70 21.18 -0.11
CA ALA A 163 0.59 20.60 -0.87
C ALA A 163 1.02 19.42 -1.75
N LYS A 164 2.11 19.59 -2.52
CA LYS A 164 2.64 18.53 -3.40
C LYS A 164 3.13 17.34 -2.58
N GLY A 165 3.73 17.56 -1.41
CA GLY A 165 4.21 16.49 -0.53
C GLY A 165 3.08 15.69 0.10
N VAL A 166 2.06 16.36 0.63
CA VAL A 166 0.82 15.72 1.12
C VAL A 166 0.17 14.88 0.02
N ALA A 167 0.03 15.43 -1.19
CA ALA A 167 -0.56 14.72 -2.33
C ALA A 167 0.27 13.52 -2.82
N ALA A 168 1.58 13.48 -2.53
CA ALA A 168 2.45 12.34 -2.88
C ALA A 168 2.30 11.16 -1.92
N VAL A 169 1.69 11.34 -0.74
CA VAL A 169 1.54 10.27 0.25
C VAL A 169 0.71 9.11 -0.30
N SER A 170 -0.37 9.39 -1.05
CA SER A 170 -1.19 8.35 -1.67
C SER A 170 -0.42 7.47 -2.64
N SER A 171 0.61 7.99 -3.31
CA SER A 171 1.48 7.20 -4.19
C SER A 171 2.47 6.31 -3.42
N LEU A 172 2.85 6.71 -2.19
CA LEU A 172 3.74 5.93 -1.33
C LEU A 172 2.98 4.96 -0.41
N TYR A 173 1.69 5.24 -0.19
CA TYR A 173 0.85 4.53 0.77
C TYR A 173 -0.59 4.39 0.23
N PRO A 174 -0.79 3.63 -0.86
CA PRO A 174 -2.04 3.65 -1.63
C PRO A 174 -3.23 2.94 -0.96
N PHE A 175 -3.08 2.47 0.28
CA PHE A 175 -4.07 1.63 0.94
C PHE A 175 -4.82 2.32 2.09
N LYS A 176 -4.36 3.50 2.53
CA LYS A 176 -5.15 4.38 3.39
C LYS A 176 -5.19 5.76 2.77
N ARG A 177 -6.36 6.38 2.79
CA ARG A 177 -6.48 7.77 2.36
C ARG A 177 -5.74 8.65 3.35
N LEU A 178 -5.13 9.73 2.86
CA LEU A 178 -4.57 10.74 3.73
C LEU A 178 -5.61 11.83 3.93
N THR A 179 -6.15 11.91 5.14
CA THR A 179 -7.06 12.98 5.52
C THR A 179 -6.25 14.11 6.16
N CYS A 180 -6.50 15.33 5.71
CA CYS A 180 -5.80 16.53 6.11
C CYS A 180 -6.76 17.56 6.67
N VAL A 181 -6.32 18.34 7.65
CA VAL A 181 -6.97 19.58 8.07
C VAL A 181 -5.91 20.67 8.03
N ALA A 182 -6.23 21.82 7.43
CA ALA A 182 -5.33 22.96 7.37
C ALA A 182 -5.77 24.00 8.39
N ASN A 183 -4.84 24.63 9.08
CA ASN A 183 -5.10 25.71 10.04
C ASN A 183 -4.02 26.79 9.93
N VAL A 184 -4.39 28.05 10.18
CA VAL A 184 -3.45 29.16 10.29
C VAL A 184 -3.28 29.51 11.75
N VAL A 185 -2.02 29.57 12.20
CA VAL A 185 -1.70 30.01 13.55
C VAL A 185 -0.73 31.17 13.45
N ASN A 186 -1.06 32.27 14.12
CA ASN A 186 -0.17 33.40 14.32
C ASN A 186 0.35 33.31 15.75
N PRO A 187 1.59 32.80 15.97
CA PRO A 187 2.15 32.71 17.31
C PRO A 187 2.29 34.12 17.90
N MET A 188 2.09 34.27 19.22
CA MET A 188 2.32 35.56 19.88
C MET A 188 3.77 36.03 19.74
N ASP A 189 4.71 35.07 19.72
CA ASP A 189 6.16 35.33 19.72
C ASP A 189 6.78 35.43 18.31
N ASP A 190 6.01 35.17 17.24
CA ASP A 190 6.49 35.22 15.86
C ASP A 190 5.48 35.96 15.00
N PRO A 191 5.83 37.15 14.46
CA PRO A 191 4.92 37.92 13.62
C PRO A 191 4.57 37.19 12.32
N ARG A 192 5.34 36.16 11.93
CA ARG A 192 5.09 35.37 10.73
C ARG A 192 4.07 34.29 11.04
N GLY A 193 2.88 34.45 10.47
CA GLY A 193 1.86 33.41 10.47
C GLY A 193 2.38 32.10 9.89
N ARG A 194 1.86 30.98 10.37
CA ARG A 194 2.22 29.64 9.92
C ARG A 194 0.98 28.88 9.48
N LEU A 195 1.05 28.24 8.32
CA LEU A 195 0.04 27.29 7.87
C LEU A 195 0.46 25.90 8.34
N PHE A 196 -0.39 25.28 9.15
CA PHE A 196 -0.27 23.89 9.58
C PHE A 196 -1.19 23.01 8.74
N VAL A 197 -0.69 21.86 8.30
CA VAL A 197 -1.49 20.74 7.81
C VAL A 197 -1.33 19.58 8.79
N TYR A 198 -2.45 19.19 9.38
CA TYR A 198 -2.59 18.05 10.26
C TYR A 198 -3.00 16.86 9.40
N ALA A 199 -2.08 15.93 9.20
CA ALA A 199 -2.30 14.74 8.38
C ALA A 199 -2.56 13.52 9.27
N THR A 200 -3.56 12.72 8.91
CA THR A 200 -3.92 11.46 9.58
C THR A 200 -4.24 10.40 8.54
N PHE A 201 -4.02 9.13 8.84
CA PHE A 201 -4.58 8.08 7.99
C PHE A 201 -6.10 8.04 8.19
N GLY A 202 -6.83 8.22 7.09
CA GLY A 202 -8.27 8.09 7.02
C GLY A 202 -8.68 6.65 6.71
N GLU A 203 -9.81 6.52 6.03
CA GLU A 203 -10.38 5.21 5.69
C GLU A 203 -9.46 4.41 4.75
N PRO A 204 -9.49 3.07 4.84
CA PRO A 204 -8.85 2.21 3.85
C PRO A 204 -9.34 2.54 2.44
N VAL A 205 -8.40 2.60 1.48
CA VAL A 205 -8.77 2.75 0.07
C VAL A 205 -9.34 1.42 -0.41
N GLU A 206 -10.51 1.45 -1.04
CA GLU A 206 -11.04 0.25 -1.68
C GLU A 206 -10.02 -0.31 -2.67
N PRO A 207 -9.68 -1.59 -2.56
CA PRO A 207 -8.64 -2.17 -3.38
C PRO A 207 -9.04 -2.11 -4.85
N LEU A 208 -8.17 -1.54 -5.69
CA LEU A 208 -8.37 -1.48 -7.15
C LEU A 208 -8.80 -2.85 -7.69
N PRO A 209 -9.71 -2.93 -8.69
CA PRO A 209 -10.06 -4.20 -9.29
C PRO A 209 -8.81 -4.97 -9.72
N LYS A 210 -8.84 -6.31 -9.62
CA LYS A 210 -7.71 -7.14 -10.09
C LYS A 210 -7.55 -6.90 -11.59
N SER A 211 -6.43 -6.31 -12.00
CA SER A 211 -6.21 -5.94 -13.40
C SER A 211 -6.03 -7.15 -14.31
N GLY A 212 -5.76 -8.33 -13.75
CA GLY A 212 -5.44 -9.56 -14.48
C GLY A 212 -4.08 -9.50 -15.19
N GLN A 213 -3.43 -8.33 -15.24
CA GLN A 213 -2.14 -8.14 -15.90
C GLN A 213 -1.05 -8.94 -15.20
N VAL A 214 -0.14 -9.52 -16.00
CA VAL A 214 0.97 -10.33 -15.48
C VAL A 214 2.25 -9.51 -15.55
N PHE A 215 2.80 -9.18 -14.39
CA PHE A 215 4.12 -8.59 -14.23
C PHE A 215 5.17 -9.69 -14.02
N HIS A 216 6.11 -9.80 -14.96
CA HIS A 216 7.24 -10.71 -14.85
C HIS A 216 8.40 -10.02 -14.13
N ALA A 217 8.75 -10.53 -12.95
CA ALA A 217 9.82 -10.00 -12.13
C ALA A 217 11.01 -10.96 -12.08
N TYR A 218 12.23 -10.41 -12.09
CA TYR A 218 13.48 -11.17 -12.07
C TYR A 218 14.18 -10.91 -10.73
N PRO A 219 14.06 -11.83 -9.76
CA PRO A 219 14.61 -11.63 -8.43
C PRO A 219 16.14 -11.53 -8.47
N PRO A 220 16.74 -10.54 -7.79
CA PRO A 220 18.19 -10.41 -7.76
C PRO A 220 18.85 -11.63 -7.12
N GLY A 221 20.00 -12.05 -7.67
CA GLY A 221 20.80 -13.17 -7.17
C GLY A 221 21.67 -12.82 -5.97
N SER A 222 22.67 -13.66 -5.71
CA SER A 222 23.66 -13.44 -4.65
C SER A 222 24.43 -12.13 -4.86
N LYS A 223 24.77 -11.43 -3.78
CA LYS A 223 25.57 -10.17 -3.80
C LYS A 223 24.93 -9.02 -4.60
N ALA A 224 23.61 -9.03 -4.79
CA ALA A 224 22.91 -7.91 -5.40
C ALA A 224 23.10 -6.63 -4.58
N ASP A 225 23.29 -5.51 -5.29
CA ASP A 225 23.38 -4.18 -4.69
C ASP A 225 22.11 -3.89 -3.84
N PRO A 226 22.24 -3.38 -2.60
CA PRO A 226 21.11 -2.95 -1.78
C PRO A 226 20.10 -2.03 -2.50
N ALA A 227 20.55 -1.16 -3.39
CA ALA A 227 19.69 -0.30 -4.19
C ALA A 227 18.86 -1.10 -5.21
N VAL A 228 19.44 -2.14 -5.83
CA VAL A 228 18.72 -3.05 -6.73
C VAL A 228 17.66 -3.83 -5.95
N LEU A 229 18.00 -4.34 -4.77
CA LEU A 229 17.05 -5.03 -3.90
C LEU A 229 15.90 -4.12 -3.48
N LYS A 230 16.19 -2.88 -3.09
CA LYS A 230 15.18 -1.88 -2.72
C LYS A 230 14.21 -1.60 -3.88
N ARG A 231 14.73 -1.43 -5.11
CA ARG A 231 13.90 -1.25 -6.30
C ARG A 231 13.04 -2.49 -6.57
N PHE A 232 13.61 -3.68 -6.49
CA PHE A 232 12.89 -4.93 -6.68
C PHE A 232 11.72 -5.07 -5.68
N TYR A 233 11.94 -4.81 -4.39
CA TYR A 233 10.89 -4.87 -3.37
C TYR A 233 9.77 -3.87 -3.66
N ALA A 234 10.13 -2.62 -3.96
CA ALA A 234 9.17 -1.58 -4.28
C ALA A 234 8.34 -1.93 -5.54
N SER A 235 8.96 -2.49 -6.59
CA SER A 235 8.26 -2.91 -7.80
C SER A 235 7.30 -4.06 -7.57
N VAL A 236 7.68 -5.08 -6.78
CA VAL A 236 6.79 -6.19 -6.44
C VAL A 236 5.59 -5.70 -5.62
N GLU A 237 5.85 -4.86 -4.62
CA GLU A 237 4.82 -4.24 -3.79
C GLU A 237 3.85 -3.41 -4.64
N ASP A 238 4.33 -2.47 -5.44
CA ASP A 238 3.53 -1.61 -6.32
C ASP A 238 2.63 -2.42 -7.28
N ARG A 239 3.18 -3.46 -7.91
CA ARG A 239 2.43 -4.30 -8.86
C ARG A 239 1.32 -5.10 -8.20
N LEU A 240 1.56 -5.63 -6.99
CA LEU A 240 0.50 -6.30 -6.23
C LEU A 240 -0.57 -5.29 -5.77
N HIS A 241 -0.20 -4.07 -5.41
CA HIS A 241 -1.16 -3.01 -5.04
C HIS A 241 -2.09 -2.65 -6.22
N GLN A 242 -1.52 -2.55 -7.43
CA GLN A 242 -2.26 -2.35 -8.68
C GLN A 242 -3.14 -3.56 -9.07
N GLY A 243 -3.15 -4.64 -8.27
CA GLY A 243 -3.94 -5.84 -8.55
C GLY A 243 -3.36 -6.72 -9.66
N SER A 244 -2.11 -6.51 -10.05
CA SER A 244 -1.42 -7.34 -11.04
C SER A 244 -0.97 -8.68 -10.45
N HIS A 245 -0.85 -9.69 -11.29
CA HIS A 245 -0.21 -10.97 -10.97
C HIS A 245 1.30 -10.81 -11.09
N VAL A 246 2.06 -11.17 -10.07
CA VAL A 246 3.53 -11.12 -10.10
C VAL A 246 4.08 -12.53 -10.32
N HIS A 247 4.77 -12.74 -11.42
CA HIS A 247 5.47 -13.98 -11.74
C HIS A 247 6.97 -13.81 -11.58
N MET A 248 7.57 -14.58 -10.68
CA MET A 248 9.01 -14.57 -10.44
C MET A 248 9.63 -15.91 -10.80
N LEU A 249 10.69 -15.89 -11.61
CA LEU A 249 11.53 -17.06 -11.87
C LEU A 249 12.77 -16.97 -10.97
N CYS A 250 12.84 -17.83 -9.96
CA CYS A 250 13.90 -17.79 -8.96
C CYS A 250 15.00 -18.79 -9.32
N LEU A 251 16.18 -18.25 -9.67
CA LEU A 251 17.38 -19.03 -9.93
C LEU A 251 18.30 -18.98 -8.70
N GLY A 252 18.34 -20.08 -7.95
CA GLY A 252 19.16 -20.23 -6.76
C GLY A 252 18.53 -19.69 -5.47
N THR A 253 19.25 -19.92 -4.36
CA THR A 253 18.78 -19.70 -2.99
C THR A 253 18.54 -18.23 -2.65
N ASP A 254 19.42 -17.32 -3.10
CA ASP A 254 19.27 -15.88 -2.85
C ASP A 254 18.06 -15.28 -3.58
N ALA A 255 17.83 -15.68 -4.83
CA ALA A 255 16.68 -15.23 -5.61
C ALA A 255 15.36 -15.65 -4.95
N ILE A 256 15.30 -16.88 -4.41
CA ILE A 256 14.15 -17.36 -3.63
C ILE A 256 13.97 -16.49 -2.38
N MET A 257 15.04 -16.27 -1.59
CA MET A 257 14.96 -15.47 -0.37
C MET A 257 14.47 -14.05 -0.67
N HIS A 258 15.09 -13.36 -1.64
CA HIS A 258 14.71 -12.00 -2.00
C HIS A 258 13.26 -11.90 -2.47
N SER A 259 12.78 -12.89 -3.22
CA SER A 259 11.37 -12.96 -3.62
C SER A 259 10.43 -13.10 -2.45
N ILE A 260 10.71 -14.04 -1.53
CA ILE A 260 9.88 -14.24 -0.35
C ILE A 260 9.91 -13.02 0.57
N ARG A 261 11.07 -12.38 0.72
CA ARG A 261 11.20 -11.13 1.47
C ARG A 261 10.36 -10.02 0.86
N ALA A 262 10.40 -9.85 -0.47
CA ALA A 262 9.56 -8.88 -1.17
C ALA A 262 8.08 -9.11 -0.86
N LEU A 263 7.61 -10.36 -0.93
CA LEU A 263 6.21 -10.72 -0.65
C LEU A 263 5.82 -10.54 0.83
N CYS A 264 6.73 -10.78 1.78
CA CYS A 264 6.49 -10.54 3.20
C CYS A 264 6.46 -9.06 3.57
N LEU A 265 7.08 -8.19 2.77
CA LEU A 265 7.14 -6.74 3.01
C LEU A 265 5.93 -5.99 2.46
N VAL A 266 5.05 -6.67 1.73
CA VAL A 266 3.81 -6.11 1.20
C VAL A 266 2.92 -5.63 2.35
N LYS A 267 2.53 -4.36 2.30
CA LYS A 267 1.69 -3.73 3.31
C LYS A 267 0.20 -3.75 2.92
N GLY A 268 -0.68 -3.64 3.92
CA GLY A 268 -2.13 -3.56 3.74
C GLY A 268 -2.83 -4.90 3.48
N PHE A 269 -2.24 -5.78 2.67
CA PHE A 269 -2.82 -7.08 2.31
C PHE A 269 -1.80 -8.22 2.30
N THR A 270 -2.30 -9.45 2.24
CA THR A 270 -1.48 -10.65 2.07
C THR A 270 -1.06 -10.85 0.62
N ALA A 271 0.11 -11.44 0.41
CA ALA A 271 0.52 -11.94 -0.90
C ALA A 271 0.15 -13.43 -1.02
N ASP A 272 -0.89 -13.71 -1.80
CA ASP A 272 -1.31 -15.09 -2.10
C ASP A 272 -0.32 -15.70 -3.10
N LEU A 273 0.51 -16.62 -2.63
CA LEU A 273 1.62 -17.21 -3.36
C LEU A 273 1.34 -18.66 -3.75
N VAL A 274 1.45 -18.96 -5.04
CA VAL A 274 1.53 -20.32 -5.57
C VAL A 274 2.96 -20.61 -6.00
N VAL A 275 3.51 -21.72 -5.51
CA VAL A 275 4.88 -22.16 -5.80
C VAL A 275 4.84 -23.34 -6.77
N GLN A 276 5.64 -23.30 -7.84
CA GLN A 276 5.70 -24.32 -8.88
C GLN A 276 7.14 -24.54 -9.34
N TRP A 277 7.43 -25.72 -9.89
CA TRP A 277 8.64 -25.89 -10.69
C TRP A 277 8.53 -25.11 -12.00
N ALA A 278 9.61 -24.46 -12.42
CA ALA A 278 9.65 -23.81 -13.73
C ALA A 278 9.61 -24.87 -14.85
N PRO A 279 8.76 -24.69 -15.89
CA PRO A 279 8.78 -25.56 -17.07
C PRO A 279 10.06 -25.33 -17.87
N GLY A 280 10.54 -26.37 -18.57
CA GLY A 280 11.69 -26.27 -19.50
C GLY A 280 13.07 -26.26 -18.86
N ILE A 281 13.20 -25.92 -17.58
CA ILE A 281 14.46 -26.04 -16.82
C ILE A 281 14.45 -27.42 -16.16
N LYS A 282 14.70 -28.48 -16.94
CA LYS A 282 14.85 -29.84 -16.41
C LYS A 282 16.22 -29.94 -15.73
N GLY A 283 16.23 -29.95 -14.40
CA GLY A 283 17.28 -30.64 -13.68
C GLY A 283 16.99 -32.13 -13.80
N GLU A 284 17.76 -32.85 -14.60
CA GLU A 284 17.78 -34.31 -14.54
C GLU A 284 18.26 -34.72 -13.14
N GLY A 285 17.42 -35.42 -12.37
CA GLY A 285 17.83 -35.91 -11.05
C GLY A 285 16.79 -35.81 -9.95
N ALA A 286 15.62 -36.41 -10.16
CA ALA A 286 14.80 -36.89 -9.05
C ALA A 286 14.45 -38.35 -9.36
N GLY A 287 15.46 -39.22 -9.33
CA GLY A 287 15.27 -40.67 -9.49
C GLY A 287 16.31 -41.35 -10.37
N SER A 288 17.58 -41.37 -9.96
CA SER A 288 18.47 -42.51 -10.25
C SER A 288 19.70 -42.40 -9.36
N ALA A 289 19.92 -43.39 -8.51
CA ALA A 289 21.01 -43.45 -7.52
C ALA A 289 22.37 -43.85 -8.13
N SER A 290 22.51 -43.76 -9.45
CA SER A 290 23.75 -44.10 -10.13
C SER A 290 23.86 -43.27 -11.39
N GLN A 291 24.75 -42.29 -11.37
CA GLN A 291 25.70 -41.96 -12.45
C GLN A 291 26.25 -40.54 -12.27
N SER A 292 27.59 -40.49 -12.28
CA SER A 292 28.53 -39.41 -12.61
C SER A 292 28.21 -37.94 -12.24
N LYS A 293 29.25 -37.25 -11.77
CA LYS A 293 29.33 -35.81 -11.44
C LYS A 293 29.13 -34.87 -12.66
N ALA A 294 28.19 -35.16 -13.56
CA ALA A 294 27.81 -34.25 -14.64
C ALA A 294 26.79 -33.23 -14.10
N SER A 295 27.24 -31.99 -13.95
CA SER A 295 26.49 -30.74 -13.74
C SER A 295 24.95 -30.87 -13.81
N GLN A 296 24.29 -31.29 -12.73
CA GLN A 296 22.83 -31.22 -12.61
C GLN A 296 22.43 -29.74 -12.60
N VAL A 297 21.83 -29.28 -13.70
CA VAL A 297 21.27 -27.93 -13.80
C VAL A 297 20.23 -27.76 -12.68
N PRO A 298 20.41 -26.81 -11.75
CA PRO A 298 19.50 -26.65 -10.63
C PRO A 298 18.10 -26.28 -11.14
N ARG A 299 17.11 -27.12 -10.81
CA ARG A 299 15.70 -26.89 -11.18
C ARG A 299 15.21 -25.58 -10.55
N ALA A 300 14.77 -24.65 -11.39
CA ALA A 300 14.31 -23.33 -10.94
C ALA A 300 12.91 -23.40 -10.31
N VAL A 301 12.68 -22.54 -9.33
CA VAL A 301 11.37 -22.37 -8.69
C VAL A 301 10.67 -21.16 -9.31
N ARG A 302 9.42 -21.34 -9.72
CA ARG A 302 8.54 -20.27 -10.18
C ARG A 302 7.56 -19.90 -9.07
N LEU A 303 7.56 -18.63 -8.69
CA LEU A 303 6.62 -18.06 -7.73
C LEU A 303 5.57 -17.26 -8.51
N LYS A 304 4.29 -17.49 -8.21
CA LYS A 304 3.18 -16.72 -8.76
C LYS A 304 2.43 -16.10 -7.58
N ALA A 305 2.55 -14.78 -7.43
CA ALA A 305 1.90 -14.04 -6.36
C ALA A 305 0.75 -13.21 -6.91
N THR A 306 -0.32 -13.12 -6.13
CA THR A 306 -1.45 -12.23 -6.36
C THR A 306 -1.80 -11.50 -5.09
N ARG A 307 -2.47 -10.35 -5.21
CA ARG A 307 -3.07 -9.67 -4.07
C ARG A 307 -4.11 -10.58 -3.42
N GLY A 308 -3.91 -10.90 -2.15
CA GLY A 308 -4.83 -11.64 -1.32
C GLY A 308 -5.82 -10.72 -0.60
N GLN A 309 -6.25 -11.15 0.58
CA GLN A 309 -7.15 -10.43 1.47
C GLN A 309 -6.37 -9.46 2.38
N THR A 310 -7.05 -8.63 3.15
CA THR A 310 -6.39 -7.78 4.15
C THR A 310 -5.73 -8.63 5.24
N TRP A 311 -4.75 -8.08 5.94
CA TRP A 311 -4.14 -8.77 7.07
C TRP A 311 -5.15 -9.06 8.20
N GLU A 312 -6.13 -8.20 8.40
CA GLU A 312 -7.20 -8.39 9.39
C GLU A 312 -8.07 -9.61 9.04
N GLU A 313 -8.57 -9.68 7.79
CA GLU A 313 -9.34 -10.83 7.28
C GLU A 313 -8.51 -12.12 7.33
N PHE A 314 -7.20 -12.03 7.07
CA PHE A 314 -6.30 -13.15 7.18
C PHE A 314 -6.09 -13.63 8.61
N ASN A 315 -5.88 -12.72 9.54
CA ASN A 315 -5.67 -13.06 10.95
C ASN A 315 -6.95 -13.57 11.63
N ALA A 316 -8.13 -13.35 11.03
CA ALA A 316 -9.37 -13.99 11.45
C ALA A 316 -9.38 -15.51 11.19
N THR A 317 -8.46 -16.04 10.38
CA THR A 317 -8.31 -17.48 10.16
C THR A 317 -7.59 -18.12 11.36
N ASP A 318 -8.25 -19.09 12.00
CA ASP A 318 -7.68 -19.80 13.15
C ASP A 318 -6.66 -20.88 12.72
N PHE A 319 -5.37 -20.56 12.83
CA PHE A 319 -4.27 -21.51 12.60
C PHE A 319 -3.90 -22.34 13.83
N SER A 320 -4.54 -22.12 14.99
CA SER A 320 -4.20 -22.84 16.24
C SER A 320 -4.45 -24.35 16.16
N LYS A 321 -5.36 -24.76 15.27
CA LYS A 321 -5.71 -26.17 15.00
C LYS A 321 -4.68 -26.90 14.14
N THR A 322 -3.74 -26.18 13.52
CA THR A 322 -2.73 -26.77 12.63
C THR A 322 -1.46 -27.12 13.41
N SER A 323 -0.88 -28.28 13.12
CA SER A 323 0.43 -28.64 13.65
C SER A 323 1.53 -27.81 12.98
N LEU A 324 2.35 -27.17 13.81
CA LEU A 324 3.45 -26.35 13.34
C LEU A 324 4.56 -27.22 12.73
N ARG A 325 4.80 -27.08 11.42
CA ARG A 325 5.89 -27.76 10.72
C ARG A 325 7.15 -26.90 10.69
N LYS A 326 8.15 -27.25 11.49
CA LYS A 326 9.46 -26.57 11.52
C LYS A 326 10.37 -27.13 10.43
N VAL A 327 10.95 -26.26 9.62
CA VAL A 327 11.84 -26.62 8.51
C VAL A 327 13.27 -26.23 8.84
N LYS A 328 14.20 -27.13 8.53
CA LYS A 328 15.66 -26.93 8.61
C LYS A 328 16.26 -27.13 7.22
N SER A 329 17.53 -26.73 7.05
CA SER A 329 18.29 -26.96 5.82
C SER A 329 18.41 -28.44 5.42
N THR A 330 18.31 -29.36 6.39
CA THR A 330 18.39 -30.82 6.19
C THR A 330 17.02 -31.49 6.03
N THR A 331 15.92 -30.74 6.10
CA THR A 331 14.57 -31.32 5.95
C THR A 331 14.39 -31.87 4.54
N GLU A 332 13.93 -33.12 4.43
CA GLU A 332 13.65 -33.73 3.13
C GLU A 332 12.42 -33.10 2.46
N VAL A 333 12.62 -32.59 1.24
CA VAL A 333 11.61 -31.86 0.45
C VAL A 333 10.33 -32.69 0.24
N GLY A 334 10.46 -33.96 -0.15
CA GLY A 334 9.32 -34.84 -0.42
C GLY A 334 8.49 -35.12 0.83
N LYS A 335 9.14 -35.47 1.95
CA LYS A 335 8.46 -35.71 3.23
C LYS A 335 7.71 -34.48 3.72
N LEU A 336 8.31 -33.28 3.60
CA LEU A 336 7.66 -32.03 3.95
C LEU A 336 6.45 -31.73 3.06
N ALA A 337 6.55 -31.98 1.74
CA ALA A 337 5.43 -31.80 0.82
C ALA A 337 4.23 -32.70 1.15
N TYR A 338 4.49 -33.99 1.44
CA TYR A 338 3.45 -34.93 1.88
C TYR A 338 2.83 -34.51 3.22
N ALA A 339 3.65 -34.14 4.21
CA ALA A 339 3.17 -33.69 5.50
C ALA A 339 2.28 -32.44 5.38
N ALA A 340 2.67 -31.47 4.55
CA ALA A 340 1.88 -30.26 4.30
C ALA A 340 0.51 -30.60 3.66
N VAL A 341 0.49 -31.53 2.70
CA VAL A 341 -0.76 -31.98 2.07
C VAL A 341 -1.66 -32.73 3.04
N ALA A 342 -1.10 -33.64 3.85
CA ALA A 342 -1.85 -34.38 4.84
C ALA A 342 -2.50 -33.43 5.87
N GLU A 343 -1.74 -32.44 6.34
CA GLU A 343 -2.24 -31.42 7.24
C GLU A 343 -3.38 -30.61 6.63
N VAL A 344 -3.20 -30.09 5.39
CA VAL A 344 -4.25 -29.33 4.69
C VAL A 344 -5.49 -30.19 4.43
N ARG A 345 -5.35 -31.50 4.23
CA ARG A 345 -6.50 -32.40 4.08
C ARG A 345 -7.28 -32.54 5.38
N GLN A 346 -6.60 -32.56 6.52
CA GLN A 346 -7.19 -32.77 7.84
C GLN A 346 -7.74 -31.47 8.46
N HIS A 347 -7.03 -30.36 8.29
CA HIS A 347 -7.29 -29.09 8.97
C HIS A 347 -7.55 -27.92 8.02
N GLU A 348 -7.67 -28.17 6.72
CA GLU A 348 -7.83 -27.17 5.64
C GLU A 348 -6.65 -26.20 5.44
N ALA A 349 -5.70 -26.17 6.38
CA ALA A 349 -4.53 -25.31 6.37
C ALA A 349 -3.31 -25.99 7.01
N VAL A 350 -2.12 -25.41 6.79
CA VAL A 350 -0.87 -25.80 7.44
C VAL A 350 0.02 -24.58 7.70
N ALA A 351 0.66 -24.54 8.86
CA ALA A 351 1.69 -23.56 9.19
C ALA A 351 3.10 -24.19 9.07
N ILE A 352 3.93 -23.62 8.21
CA ILE A 352 5.32 -24.05 7.98
C ILE A 352 6.25 -22.91 8.39
N HIS A 353 7.12 -23.12 9.37
CA HIS A 353 8.07 -22.11 9.84
C HIS A 353 9.51 -22.52 9.61
N CYS A 354 10.35 -21.55 9.24
CA CYS A 354 11.81 -21.65 9.29
C CYS A 354 12.40 -20.34 9.79
N PHE A 355 13.67 -20.34 10.20
CA PHE A 355 14.35 -19.09 10.50
C PHE A 355 14.58 -18.30 9.20
N SER A 356 14.33 -17.00 9.24
CA SER A 356 14.37 -16.16 8.03
C SER A 356 15.80 -15.91 7.51
N ASP A 357 16.80 -16.11 8.37
CA ASP A 357 18.23 -16.00 8.07
C ASP A 357 18.81 -17.30 7.48
N ASP A 358 18.18 -18.46 7.69
CA ASP A 358 18.55 -19.74 7.10
C ASP A 358 17.99 -19.86 5.67
N LYS A 359 18.75 -19.32 4.71
CA LYS A 359 18.36 -19.34 3.28
C LYS A 359 18.15 -20.77 2.74
N ALA A 360 18.87 -21.76 3.27
CA ALA A 360 18.73 -23.15 2.85
C ALA A 360 17.39 -23.72 3.31
N ALA A 361 16.98 -23.49 4.57
CA ALA A 361 15.67 -23.89 5.07
C ALA A 361 14.52 -23.21 4.32
N VAL A 362 14.64 -21.91 4.00
CA VAL A 362 13.67 -21.19 3.14
C VAL A 362 13.55 -21.86 1.77
N THR A 363 14.68 -22.23 1.16
CA THR A 363 14.71 -22.92 -0.13
C THR A 363 14.06 -24.30 -0.05
N VAL A 364 14.33 -25.08 1.00
CA VAL A 364 13.68 -26.38 1.23
C VAL A 364 12.16 -26.22 1.36
N ALA A 365 11.69 -25.23 2.13
CA ALA A 365 10.26 -24.96 2.28
C ALA A 365 9.61 -24.62 0.93
N MET A 366 10.24 -23.76 0.13
CA MET A 366 9.73 -23.40 -1.20
C MET A 366 9.75 -24.58 -2.18
N LYS A 367 10.81 -25.39 -2.18
CA LYS A 367 10.87 -26.60 -3.00
C LYS A 367 9.81 -27.62 -2.59
N ALA A 368 9.50 -27.75 -1.30
CA ALA A 368 8.44 -28.64 -0.84
C ALA A 368 7.06 -28.19 -1.33
N LEU A 369 6.77 -26.89 -1.26
CA LEU A 369 5.55 -26.32 -1.85
C LEU A 369 5.50 -26.52 -3.38
N ALA A 370 6.63 -26.38 -4.08
CA ALA A 370 6.74 -26.64 -5.52
C ALA A 370 6.48 -28.11 -5.88
N ALA A 371 6.80 -29.05 -4.98
CA ALA A 371 6.62 -30.49 -5.16
C ALA A 371 5.20 -30.99 -4.87
N VAL A 372 4.34 -30.17 -4.22
CA VAL A 372 2.94 -30.51 -3.92
C VAL A 372 2.18 -31.06 -5.13
N PRO A 373 2.21 -30.44 -6.33
CA PRO A 373 1.46 -30.94 -7.47
C PRO A 373 1.92 -32.33 -7.92
N THR A 374 3.20 -32.65 -7.75
CA THR A 374 3.73 -33.99 -8.07
C THR A 374 3.21 -35.04 -7.09
N VAL A 375 3.15 -34.73 -5.80
CA VAL A 375 2.69 -35.69 -4.77
C VAL A 375 1.16 -35.83 -4.70
N THR A 376 0.41 -34.87 -5.25
CA THR A 376 -1.06 -34.84 -5.16
C THR A 376 -1.79 -35.12 -6.47
N GLY A 377 -1.06 -35.41 -7.56
CA GLY A 377 -1.66 -35.56 -8.88
C GLY A 377 -2.22 -34.26 -9.46
N GLY A 378 -1.53 -33.13 -9.22
CA GLY A 378 -1.80 -31.83 -9.85
C GLY A 378 -2.47 -30.79 -8.96
N LYS A 379 -2.86 -31.13 -7.72
CA LYS A 379 -3.42 -30.15 -6.77
C LYS A 379 -2.34 -29.16 -6.33
N LYS A 380 -2.75 -27.94 -6.01
CA LYS A 380 -1.85 -26.85 -5.61
C LYS A 380 -2.25 -26.33 -4.24
N LEU A 381 -1.28 -25.76 -3.53
CA LEU A 381 -1.53 -24.94 -2.36
C LEU A 381 -1.35 -23.46 -2.74
N VAL A 382 -2.13 -22.59 -2.10
CA VAL A 382 -1.83 -21.17 -2.00
C VAL A 382 -1.25 -20.94 -0.62
N CYS A 383 -0.20 -20.13 -0.52
CA CYS A 383 0.42 -19.82 0.75
C CYS A 383 0.57 -18.31 0.94
N VAL A 384 0.49 -17.86 2.18
CA VAL A 384 0.74 -16.47 2.57
C VAL A 384 2.05 -16.43 3.36
N PRO A 385 3.13 -15.82 2.83
CA PRO A 385 4.37 -15.66 3.55
C PRO A 385 4.29 -14.45 4.48
N SER A 386 4.83 -14.57 5.70
CA SER A 386 4.93 -13.48 6.67
C SER A 386 6.20 -13.60 7.51
N PHE A 387 6.71 -12.46 7.97
CA PHE A 387 7.75 -12.45 8.99
C PHE A 387 7.13 -12.43 10.38
N GLY A 388 7.78 -13.11 11.31
CA GLY A 388 7.48 -13.02 12.73
C GLY A 388 8.71 -13.26 13.57
N ARG A 389 8.48 -13.46 14.87
CA ARG A 389 9.51 -13.82 15.83
C ARG A 389 9.13 -15.11 16.54
N ALA A 390 10.12 -15.88 16.98
CA ALA A 390 9.90 -17.12 17.73
C ALA A 390 10.97 -17.34 18.79
N GLY A 391 10.58 -18.01 19.88
CA GLY A 391 11.47 -18.34 20.99
C GLY A 391 11.74 -17.17 21.96
N PRO A 392 12.45 -17.43 23.07
CA PRO A 392 12.81 -16.41 24.05
C PRO A 392 13.68 -15.31 23.43
N ASP A 393 14.57 -15.68 22.51
CA ASP A 393 15.49 -14.74 21.84
C ASP A 393 14.84 -13.90 20.74
N GLN A 394 13.52 -14.04 20.52
CA GLN A 394 12.78 -13.28 19.52
C GLN A 394 13.40 -13.37 18.11
N ARG A 395 14.00 -14.53 17.79
CA ARG A 395 14.72 -14.76 16.52
C ARG A 395 13.74 -14.63 15.35
N PRO A 396 14.13 -13.95 14.25
CA PRO A 396 13.23 -13.73 13.13
C PRO A 396 12.94 -15.06 12.40
N VAL A 397 11.66 -15.30 12.14
CA VAL A 397 11.15 -16.48 11.46
C VAL A 397 10.36 -16.09 10.22
N LEU A 398 10.50 -16.88 9.16
CA LEU A 398 9.57 -16.92 8.05
C LEU A 398 8.44 -17.89 8.42
N ARG A 399 7.20 -17.42 8.33
CA ARG A 399 5.99 -18.22 8.51
C ARG A 399 5.27 -18.32 7.18
N LEU A 400 4.94 -19.53 6.76
CA LEU A 400 4.22 -19.82 5.53
C LEU A 400 2.91 -20.50 5.91
N TYR A 401 1.81 -19.79 5.69
CA TYR A 401 0.47 -20.30 5.96
C TYR A 401 -0.13 -20.78 4.66
N ALA A 402 -0.22 -22.10 4.47
CA ALA A 402 -0.70 -22.69 3.23
C ALA A 402 -2.10 -23.30 3.39
N LYS A 403 -2.94 -23.11 2.38
CA LYS A 403 -4.28 -23.70 2.27
C LYS A 403 -4.48 -24.26 0.86
N ARG A 404 -5.53 -25.07 0.68
CA ARG A 404 -5.87 -25.62 -0.64
C ARG A 404 -6.11 -24.48 -1.63
N TYR A 405 -5.46 -24.53 -2.80
CA TYR A 405 -5.77 -23.61 -3.88
C TYR A 405 -7.15 -23.94 -4.43
N ARG A 406 -8.14 -23.07 -4.18
CA ARG A 406 -9.49 -23.24 -4.71
C ARG A 406 -9.61 -22.82 -6.17
N GLY A 407 -8.70 -21.95 -6.64
CA GLY A 407 -8.79 -21.33 -7.96
C GLY A 407 -10.05 -20.48 -8.09
N GLN A 408 -9.94 -19.29 -8.66
CA GLN A 408 -11.03 -18.89 -9.54
C GLN A 408 -10.82 -19.77 -10.76
N GLN A 409 -11.69 -20.76 -11.00
CA GLN A 409 -11.85 -21.24 -12.36
C GLN A 409 -12.05 -19.94 -13.16
N PRO A 410 -11.22 -19.64 -14.18
CA PRO A 410 -11.65 -18.63 -15.13
C PRO A 410 -13.06 -19.08 -15.52
N GLU A 411 -14.07 -18.22 -15.31
CA GLU A 411 -15.32 -18.33 -16.05
C GLU A 411 -14.85 -18.63 -17.46
N GLN A 412 -15.08 -19.87 -17.90
CA GLN A 412 -14.79 -20.23 -19.28
C GLN A 412 -15.62 -19.23 -20.04
N ALA A 413 -14.96 -18.24 -20.66
CA ALA A 413 -15.58 -17.40 -21.64
C ALA A 413 -16.19 -18.39 -22.60
N ASN A 414 -17.51 -18.54 -22.53
CA ASN A 414 -18.25 -19.43 -23.40
C ASN A 414 -17.74 -19.10 -24.80
N PRO A 415 -17.12 -20.04 -25.53
CA PRO A 415 -16.95 -19.86 -26.94
C PRO A 415 -18.39 -19.78 -27.45
N ALA A 416 -18.86 -18.55 -27.67
CA ALA A 416 -20.11 -18.32 -28.34
C ALA A 416 -20.00 -19.09 -29.65
N SER A 417 -20.82 -20.14 -29.73
CA SER A 417 -21.12 -20.93 -30.90
C SER A 417 -21.27 -20.01 -32.10
N GLY A 418 -20.29 -20.09 -33.00
CA GLY A 418 -20.41 -19.71 -34.40
C GLY A 418 -20.62 -20.95 -35.23
#